data_AF-T2JXX6-F1
#
_entry.id   AF-T2JXX6-F1
#
_cell.length_a   1.000
_cell.length_b   1.000
_cell.length_c   1.000
_cell.angle_alpha   90.00
_cell.angle_beta   90.00
_cell.angle_gamma   90.00
#
_symmetry.space_group_name_H-M   'P 1'
#
loop_
_entity.id
_entity.type
_entity.pdbx_description
1 polymer ?
#
loop_
_entity_poly.entity_id
_entity_poly.type
_entity_poly.pdbx_seq_one_letter_code
_entity_poly.pdbx_strand_id
1 'polypeptide(L)'
;MELTTDSIIPAKQVQTWGTDQAVGTETVFGVNSMGVKTGELGAIHNVIITKDGNEEGAKNKFKFEPITKYAPIAAWGNPISSEHIVPPDVNGDQFVENVFFGFRIVPAQQPKPGETEVIGVEHLLYDTFPIDNSYIWETIAAFVPDTTLTDEQAKRDRINQTVENNSSRDDLLTALGFDTSKVSIDPSVSDSFIFAPQVS
;
A
#
# COMPACT_ATOMS: atom_id res chain seq x y z
N MET A 1 3.94 8.91 14.28
CA MET A 1 2.97 8.90 13.17
C MET A 1 1.80 9.76 13.60
N GLU A 2 1.44 10.75 12.79
CA GLU A 2 0.33 11.66 13.05
C GLU A 2 -0.48 11.83 11.76
N LEU A 3 -1.78 12.02 11.90
CA LEU A 3 -2.68 12.30 10.79
C LEU A 3 -3.40 13.62 11.08
N THR A 4 -3.50 14.48 10.08
CA THR A 4 -4.18 15.77 10.23
C THR A 4 -5.34 15.86 9.25
N THR A 5 -6.50 16.25 9.77
CA THR A 5 -7.65 16.66 8.97
C THR A 5 -7.74 18.18 9.12
N ASP A 6 -7.67 18.89 8.00
CA ASP A 6 -7.76 20.34 7.96
C ASP A 6 -8.74 20.73 6.86
N SER A 7 -9.59 21.70 7.15
CA SER A 7 -10.60 22.22 6.25
C SER A 7 -10.35 23.72 6.03
N ILE A 8 -10.79 24.24 4.90
CA ILE A 8 -10.87 25.69 4.69
C ILE A 8 -12.19 26.27 5.21
N ILE A 9 -13.20 25.41 5.39
CA ILE A 9 -14.52 25.76 5.93
C ILE A 9 -14.53 25.36 7.41
N PRO A 10 -14.73 26.31 8.32
CA PRO A 10 -14.84 26.01 9.75
C PRO A 10 -16.12 25.23 10.04
N ALA A 11 -16.04 24.30 10.99
CA ALA A 11 -17.17 23.46 11.38
C ALA A 11 -17.78 23.90 12.71
N LYS A 12 -19.10 23.77 12.83
CA LYS A 12 -19.86 24.08 14.05
C LYS A 12 -20.19 22.85 14.87
N GLN A 13 -20.39 21.75 14.17
CA GLN A 13 -20.63 20.45 14.78
C GLN A 13 -19.45 19.56 14.46
N VAL A 14 -18.95 18.92 15.50
CA VAL A 14 -17.78 18.07 15.41
C VAL A 14 -18.18 16.70 15.91
N GLN A 15 -17.98 15.71 15.06
CA GLN A 15 -18.42 14.35 15.28
C GLN A 15 -17.25 13.38 15.11
N THR A 16 -17.26 12.34 15.94
CA THR A 16 -16.39 11.18 15.78
C THR A 16 -17.27 9.95 15.80
N TRP A 17 -17.20 9.12 14.75
CA TRP A 17 -18.10 7.98 14.55
C TRP A 17 -19.59 8.38 14.69
N GLY A 18 -19.97 9.54 14.14
CA GLY A 18 -21.35 10.04 14.15
C GLY A 18 -21.87 10.48 15.53
N THR A 19 -21.01 10.52 16.56
CA THR A 19 -21.36 11.03 17.89
C THR A 19 -20.74 12.41 18.09
N ASP A 20 -21.55 13.36 18.55
CA ASP A 20 -21.10 14.74 18.82
C ASP A 20 -20.00 14.77 19.88
N GLN A 21 -19.00 15.62 19.64
CA GLN A 21 -17.86 15.85 20.53
C GLN A 21 -17.83 17.31 20.98
N ALA A 22 -17.64 17.52 22.29
CA ALA A 22 -17.42 18.84 22.84
C ALA A 22 -15.93 19.20 22.73
N VAL A 23 -15.59 20.12 21.82
CA VAL A 23 -14.21 20.54 21.53
C VAL A 23 -13.84 21.93 22.06
N GLY A 24 -14.76 22.64 22.72
CA GLY A 24 -14.48 23.93 23.36
C GLY A 24 -14.08 25.05 22.41
N THR A 25 -14.61 25.04 21.19
CA THR A 25 -14.30 26.00 20.12
C THR A 25 -15.38 27.05 19.95
N GLU A 26 -15.04 28.16 19.32
CA GLU A 26 -16.01 29.19 18.95
C GLU A 26 -16.94 28.66 17.85
N THR A 27 -18.24 28.85 18.02
CA THR A 27 -19.31 28.39 17.11
C THR A 27 -20.20 29.54 16.64
N VAL A 28 -20.04 30.73 17.22
CA VAL A 28 -20.72 31.97 16.85
C VAL A 28 -20.03 32.61 15.65
N PHE A 29 -20.22 31.97 14.49
CA PHE A 29 -19.69 32.45 13.22
C PHE A 29 -20.65 32.14 12.06
N GLY A 30 -20.55 32.90 10.98
CA GLY A 30 -21.42 32.80 9.80
C GLY A 30 -20.61 32.84 8.51
N VAL A 31 -21.25 33.27 7.41
CA VAL A 31 -20.55 33.63 6.17
C VAL A 31 -20.88 35.09 5.88
N ASN A 32 -20.04 36.00 6.36
CA ASN A 32 -20.30 37.44 6.32
C ASN A 32 -20.41 37.95 4.87
N SER A 33 -19.52 37.48 3.99
CA SER A 33 -19.52 37.81 2.56
C SER A 33 -20.79 37.37 1.82
N MET A 34 -21.57 36.45 2.39
CA MET A 34 -22.79 35.91 1.81
C MET A 34 -24.05 36.24 2.63
N GLY A 35 -23.93 37.01 3.72
CA GLY A 35 -25.06 37.34 4.59
C GLY A 35 -25.65 36.14 5.35
N VAL A 36 -24.96 35.00 5.41
CA VAL A 36 -25.44 33.79 6.09
C VAL A 36 -25.18 33.88 7.58
N LYS A 37 -26.26 33.86 8.37
CA LYS A 37 -26.17 33.99 9.83
C LYS A 37 -25.70 32.72 10.50
N THR A 38 -25.29 32.85 11.76
CA THR A 38 -24.84 31.72 12.58
C THR A 38 -25.88 30.59 12.67
N GLY A 39 -27.19 30.89 12.70
CA GLY A 39 -28.22 29.84 12.74
C GLY A 39 -28.46 29.12 11.42
N GLU A 40 -27.99 29.66 10.30
CA GLU A 40 -28.29 29.19 8.94
C GLU A 40 -27.15 28.36 8.34
N LEU A 41 -25.93 28.53 8.85
CA LEU A 41 -24.77 27.75 8.42
C LEU A 41 -24.72 26.41 9.15
N GLY A 42 -25.00 25.33 8.43
CA GLY A 42 -24.75 23.96 8.85
C GLY A 42 -23.39 23.46 8.34
N ALA A 43 -22.45 23.20 9.25
CA ALA A 43 -21.13 22.66 8.91
C ALA A 43 -20.74 21.58 9.93
N ILE A 44 -20.69 20.33 9.48
CA ILE A 44 -20.41 19.15 10.31
C ILE A 44 -19.08 18.56 9.86
N HIS A 45 -18.13 18.43 10.78
CA HIS A 45 -16.88 17.70 10.58
C HIS A 45 -16.98 16.34 11.27
N ASN A 46 -17.15 15.27 10.50
CA ASN A 46 -17.24 13.91 11.04
C ASN A 46 -16.01 13.09 10.63
N VAL A 47 -15.33 12.51 11.62
CA VAL A 47 -14.20 11.59 11.39
C VAL A 47 -14.58 10.17 11.78
N ILE A 48 -14.40 9.25 10.84
CA ILE A 48 -14.61 7.81 11.03
C ILE A 48 -13.31 7.09 10.70
N ILE A 49 -12.79 6.32 11.66
CA ILE A 49 -11.60 5.48 11.47
C ILE A 49 -12.04 4.03 11.64
N THR A 50 -11.63 3.18 10.71
CA THR A 50 -11.88 1.73 10.73
C THR A 50 -10.56 0.97 10.67
N LYS A 51 -10.51 -0.19 11.32
CA LYS A 51 -9.44 -1.18 11.17
C LYS A 51 -10.05 -2.43 10.57
N ASP A 52 -9.59 -2.84 9.38
CA ASP A 52 -10.11 -4.03 8.67
C ASP A 52 -11.64 -4.01 8.50
N GLY A 53 -12.22 -2.82 8.28
CA GLY A 53 -13.66 -2.62 8.17
C GLY A 53 -14.43 -2.57 9.49
N ASN A 54 -13.77 -2.75 10.64
CA ASN A 54 -14.37 -2.68 11.97
C ASN A 54 -14.08 -1.32 12.64
N GLU A 55 -15.13 -0.60 13.02
CA GLU A 55 -15.03 0.66 13.78
C GLU A 55 -14.58 0.47 15.23
N GLU A 56 -15.07 -0.57 15.92
CA GLU A 56 -14.75 -0.80 17.34
C GLU A 56 -13.26 -1.07 17.56
N GLY A 57 -12.62 -1.75 16.60
CA GLY A 57 -11.17 -2.00 16.66
C GLY A 57 -10.31 -0.73 16.63
N ALA A 58 -10.86 0.38 16.12
CA ALA A 58 -10.19 1.68 16.06
C ALA A 58 -10.63 2.65 17.18
N LYS A 59 -11.81 2.42 17.80
CA LYS A 59 -12.30 3.24 18.91
C LYS A 59 -11.29 3.19 20.08
N ASN A 60 -11.01 4.35 20.67
CA ASN A 60 -10.05 4.57 21.76
C ASN A 60 -8.56 4.34 21.43
N LYS A 61 -8.21 3.98 20.19
CA LYS A 61 -6.79 3.88 19.76
C LYS A 61 -6.19 5.23 19.38
N PHE A 62 -7.03 6.22 19.15
CA PHE A 62 -6.63 7.56 18.71
C PHE A 62 -7.16 8.63 19.66
N LYS A 63 -6.35 9.66 19.85
CA LYS A 63 -6.70 10.92 20.50
C LYS A 63 -6.92 11.97 19.41
N PHE A 64 -7.98 12.75 19.57
CA PHE A 64 -8.36 13.83 18.67
C PHE A 64 -8.05 15.16 19.36
N GLU A 65 -7.11 15.92 18.82
CA GLU A 65 -6.76 17.26 19.29
C GLU A 65 -7.34 18.28 18.30
N PRO A 66 -8.26 19.17 18.72
CA PRO A 66 -8.85 20.14 17.82
C PRO A 66 -7.79 21.10 17.30
N ILE A 67 -7.84 21.38 16.01
CA ILE A 67 -7.05 22.42 15.36
C ILE A 67 -7.94 23.64 15.23
N THR A 68 -7.58 24.69 15.95
CA THR A 68 -8.27 25.98 15.87
C THR A 68 -7.41 27.04 15.19
N LYS A 69 -8.06 27.96 14.47
CA LYS A 69 -7.40 29.04 13.74
C LYS A 69 -8.17 30.34 13.89
N TYR A 70 -7.48 31.43 13.57
CA TYR A 70 -8.07 32.75 13.41
C TYR A 70 -8.79 32.82 12.06
N ALA A 71 -10.11 33.02 12.09
CA ALA A 71 -10.92 33.13 10.89
C ALA A 71 -11.22 34.62 10.61
N PRO A 72 -10.91 35.18 9.43
CA PRO A 72 -11.16 36.59 9.16
C PRO A 72 -12.65 36.95 9.27
N ILE A 73 -13.01 38.01 10.01
CA ILE A 73 -14.40 38.45 10.20
C ILE A 73 -15.07 38.83 8.88
N ALA A 74 -14.30 39.33 7.91
CA ALA A 74 -14.80 39.64 6.57
C ALA A 74 -15.37 38.41 5.84
N ALA A 75 -14.85 37.21 6.10
CA ALA A 75 -15.30 35.97 5.48
C ALA A 75 -16.24 35.18 6.41
N TRP A 76 -15.85 35.01 7.66
CA TRP A 76 -16.46 34.07 8.60
C TRP A 76 -17.16 34.75 9.79
N GLY A 77 -17.17 36.08 9.86
CA GLY A 77 -17.92 36.80 10.88
C GLY A 77 -19.43 36.54 10.80
N ASN A 78 -20.14 36.79 11.89
CA ASN A 78 -21.60 36.75 11.87
C ASN A 78 -22.13 38.05 11.20
N PRO A 79 -22.85 37.97 10.07
CA PRO A 79 -23.34 39.15 9.38
C PRO A 79 -24.40 39.91 10.19
N ILE A 80 -24.34 41.23 10.12
CA ILE A 80 -25.29 42.14 10.80
C ILE A 80 -26.66 42.11 10.08
N SER A 81 -26.65 42.04 8.75
CA SER A 81 -27.84 41.94 7.91
C SER A 81 -27.69 40.81 6.88
N SER A 82 -28.80 40.14 6.60
CA SER A 82 -28.92 39.10 5.56
C SER A 82 -29.47 39.66 4.23
N GLU A 83 -29.93 40.90 4.20
CA GLU A 83 -30.50 41.54 3.00
C GLU A 83 -29.46 42.27 2.15
N HIS A 84 -28.45 42.85 2.82
CA HIS A 84 -27.33 43.54 2.19
C HIS A 84 -26.03 43.18 2.91
N ILE A 85 -24.98 42.87 2.14
CA ILE A 85 -23.65 42.61 2.68
C ILE A 85 -23.13 43.90 3.30
N VAL A 86 -22.94 43.91 4.61
CA VAL A 86 -22.35 45.03 5.34
C VAL A 86 -20.86 44.75 5.50
N PRO A 87 -19.97 45.57 4.90
CA PRO A 87 -18.54 45.40 5.11
C PRO A 87 -18.20 45.58 6.60
N PRO A 88 -17.23 44.81 7.13
CA PRO A 88 -16.81 44.94 8.52
C PRO A 88 -16.23 46.33 8.81
N ASP A 89 -16.31 46.76 10.08
CA ASP A 89 -15.74 48.03 10.53
C ASP A 89 -14.22 48.04 10.31
N VAL A 90 -13.72 49.17 9.81
CA VAL A 90 -12.30 49.38 9.50
C VAL A 90 -11.43 49.29 10.77
N ASN A 91 -11.99 49.61 11.93
CA ASN A 91 -11.32 49.53 13.23
C ASN A 91 -11.92 48.46 14.16
N GLY A 92 -12.79 47.59 13.63
CA GLY A 92 -13.38 46.50 14.39
C GLY A 92 -12.45 45.30 14.54
N ASP A 93 -12.95 44.26 15.21
CA ASP A 93 -12.24 42.99 15.32
C ASP A 93 -11.96 42.42 13.93
N GLN A 94 -10.73 41.91 13.74
CA GLN A 94 -10.28 41.41 12.44
C GLN A 94 -10.53 39.90 12.28
N PHE A 95 -10.54 39.16 13.39
CA PHE A 95 -10.62 37.71 13.40
C PHE A 95 -11.65 37.21 14.42
N VAL A 96 -12.34 36.14 14.05
CA VAL A 96 -13.00 35.24 15.00
C VAL A 96 -11.93 34.27 15.47
N GLU A 97 -11.63 34.28 16.76
CA GLU A 97 -10.60 33.42 17.36
C GLU A 97 -11.17 32.05 17.73
N ASN A 98 -10.28 31.08 17.94
CA ASN A 98 -10.64 29.74 18.43
C ASN A 98 -11.69 28.99 17.58
N VAL A 99 -11.72 29.22 16.27
CA VAL A 99 -12.65 28.55 15.35
C VAL A 99 -12.10 27.19 14.94
N PHE A 100 -12.94 26.15 14.95
CA PHE A 100 -12.54 24.79 14.59
C PHE A 100 -12.38 24.59 13.08
N PHE A 101 -11.23 24.07 12.65
CA PHE A 101 -10.96 23.73 11.25
C PHE A 101 -10.62 22.26 11.00
N GLY A 102 -10.42 21.48 12.07
CA GLY A 102 -10.22 20.04 11.93
C GLY A 102 -9.53 19.42 13.14
N PHE A 103 -8.97 18.23 12.95
CA PHE A 103 -8.33 17.46 14.00
C PHE A 103 -6.89 17.09 13.66
N ARG A 104 -6.03 17.18 14.66
CA ARG A 104 -4.79 16.41 14.72
C ARG A 104 -5.11 15.09 15.43
N ILE A 105 -4.89 13.99 14.73
CA ILE A 105 -5.19 12.63 15.16
C ILE A 105 -3.86 11.96 15.47
N VAL A 106 -3.69 11.60 16.75
CA VAL A 106 -2.48 10.95 17.26
C VAL A 106 -2.85 9.65 17.95
N PRO A 107 -1.96 8.65 18.05
CA PRO A 107 -2.21 7.47 18.86
C PRO A 107 -2.52 7.86 20.31
N ALA A 108 -3.58 7.30 20.89
CA ALA A 108 -3.99 7.57 22.27
C ALA A 108 -2.91 7.12 23.27
N GLN A 109 -2.25 6.01 22.96
CA GLN A 109 -1.05 5.55 23.64
C GLN A 109 0.08 5.54 22.61
N GLN A 110 1.11 6.37 22.85
CA GLN A 110 2.31 6.30 22.03
C GLN A 110 2.95 4.91 22.22
N PRO A 111 3.32 4.21 21.14
CA PRO A 111 4.04 2.96 21.26
C PRO A 111 5.36 3.23 22.00
N LYS A 112 5.66 2.44 23.03
CA LYS A 112 6.94 2.59 23.71
C LYS A 112 8.06 2.32 22.71
N PRO A 113 9.10 3.18 22.64
CA PRO A 113 10.27 2.88 21.83
C PRO A 113 10.85 1.52 22.25
N GLY A 114 10.89 0.56 21.33
CA GLY A 114 11.42 -0.79 21.57
C GLY A 114 10.37 -1.87 21.89
N GLU A 115 9.09 -1.55 22.05
CA GLU A 115 8.02 -2.56 22.04
C GLU A 115 7.59 -2.82 20.59
N THR A 116 8.29 -3.73 19.92
CA THR A 116 7.77 -4.36 18.69
C THR A 116 6.74 -5.41 19.08
N GLU A 117 5.60 -5.48 18.39
CA GLU A 117 4.73 -6.65 18.52
C GLU A 117 5.57 -7.90 18.22
N VAL A 118 5.43 -8.91 19.08
CA VAL A 118 6.06 -10.21 18.87
C VAL A 118 5.35 -10.83 17.69
N ILE A 119 5.94 -10.70 16.51
CA ILE A 119 5.53 -11.47 15.34
C ILE A 119 5.98 -12.89 15.64
N GLY A 120 5.02 -13.80 15.80
CA GLY A 120 5.33 -15.21 15.96
C GLY A 120 6.20 -15.68 14.80
N VAL A 121 7.22 -16.48 15.09
CA VAL A 121 8.18 -16.97 14.09
C VAL A 121 7.43 -17.68 12.96
N GLU A 122 6.30 -18.32 13.25
CA GLU A 122 5.37 -18.93 12.30
C GLU A 122 4.94 -18.01 11.14
N HIS A 123 4.86 -16.69 11.35
CA HIS A 123 4.52 -15.73 10.30
C HIS A 123 5.74 -15.29 9.46
N LEU A 124 6.95 -15.59 9.95
CA LEU A 124 8.22 -15.38 9.24
C LEU A 124 8.72 -16.65 8.56
N LEU A 125 8.16 -17.82 8.92
CA LEU A 125 8.47 -19.08 8.27
C LEU A 125 7.86 -19.08 6.87
N TYR A 126 8.71 -19.28 5.89
CA TYR A 126 8.29 -19.62 4.55
C TYR A 126 7.77 -21.07 4.58
N ASP A 127 6.47 -21.26 4.36
CA ASP A 127 5.88 -22.59 4.22
C ASP A 127 6.43 -23.24 2.96
N THR A 128 7.41 -24.13 3.12
CA THR A 128 7.84 -25.01 2.04
C THR A 128 6.87 -26.18 1.96
N PHE A 129 6.02 -26.19 0.94
CA PHE A 129 5.28 -27.40 0.59
C PHE A 129 6.24 -28.36 -0.11
N PRO A 130 6.52 -29.54 0.46
CA PRO A 130 7.28 -30.55 -0.27
C PRO A 130 6.47 -30.91 -1.52
N ILE A 131 7.08 -30.75 -2.69
CA ILE A 131 6.54 -31.31 -3.92
C ILE A 131 6.88 -32.80 -3.89
N ASP A 132 5.89 -33.62 -3.56
CA ASP A 132 6.00 -35.08 -3.63
C ASP A 132 6.46 -35.47 -5.04
N ASN A 133 7.51 -36.31 -5.12
CA ASN A 133 8.16 -36.75 -6.36
C ASN A 133 8.79 -35.64 -7.23
N SER A 134 9.21 -34.51 -6.66
CA SER A 134 9.97 -33.50 -7.43
C SER A 134 11.30 -34.02 -8.01
N TYR A 135 11.90 -35.03 -7.38
CA TYR A 135 13.04 -35.75 -7.91
C TYR A 135 12.93 -37.23 -7.50
N ILE A 136 13.24 -38.11 -8.45
CA ILE A 136 13.33 -39.56 -8.24
C ILE A 136 14.82 -39.87 -8.16
N TRP A 137 15.24 -40.57 -7.11
CA TRP A 137 16.57 -41.18 -7.08
C TRP A 137 16.58 -42.36 -8.06
N GLU A 138 16.86 -42.06 -9.32
CA GLU A 138 17.08 -43.10 -10.32
C GLU A 138 18.53 -43.57 -10.24
N THR A 139 18.72 -44.88 -10.25
CA THR A 139 20.04 -45.46 -10.49
C THR A 139 20.44 -45.09 -11.91
N ILE A 140 21.40 -44.16 -12.04
CA ILE A 140 21.98 -43.80 -13.34
C ILE A 140 22.58 -45.07 -13.92
N ALA A 141 22.02 -45.57 -15.02
CA ALA A 141 22.57 -46.71 -15.73
C ALA A 141 24.01 -46.38 -16.16
N ALA A 142 24.89 -47.39 -16.12
CA ALA A 142 26.23 -47.21 -16.66
C ALA A 142 26.13 -46.74 -18.11
N PHE A 143 26.92 -45.72 -18.47
CA PHE A 143 26.95 -45.21 -19.84
C PHE A 143 27.35 -46.34 -20.80
N VAL A 144 26.51 -46.58 -21.82
CA VAL A 144 26.80 -47.53 -22.90
C VAL A 144 26.87 -46.72 -24.20
N PRO A 145 28.04 -46.64 -24.86
CA PRO A 145 28.17 -45.89 -26.10
C PRO A 145 27.35 -46.57 -27.20
N ASP A 146 26.68 -45.76 -28.02
CA ASP A 146 26.04 -46.22 -29.24
C ASP A 146 27.10 -46.55 -30.29
N THR A 147 27.46 -47.83 -30.34
CA THR A 147 28.46 -48.35 -31.29
C THR A 147 28.01 -48.29 -32.75
N THR A 148 26.74 -47.95 -33.03
CA THR A 148 26.24 -47.80 -34.40
C THR A 148 26.65 -46.44 -35.01
N LEU A 149 26.97 -45.45 -34.17
CA LEU A 149 27.41 -44.11 -34.57
C LEU A 149 28.93 -44.07 -34.76
N THR A 150 29.36 -44.51 -35.94
CA THR A 150 30.79 -44.57 -36.31
C THR A 150 31.31 -43.28 -36.94
N ASP A 151 30.42 -42.45 -37.49
CA ASP A 151 30.74 -41.20 -38.15
C ASP A 151 30.65 -39.98 -37.20
N GLU A 152 31.53 -39.00 -37.38
CA GLU A 152 31.58 -37.80 -36.54
C GLU A 152 30.36 -36.89 -36.74
N GLN A 153 29.82 -36.79 -37.95
CA GLN A 153 28.61 -36.00 -38.20
C GLN A 153 27.40 -36.65 -37.52
N ALA A 154 27.27 -37.97 -37.62
CA ALA A 154 26.19 -38.72 -36.98
C ALA A 154 26.18 -38.56 -35.44
N LYS A 155 27.35 -38.47 -34.80
CA LYS A 155 27.45 -38.16 -33.36
C LYS A 155 27.01 -36.73 -33.05
N ARG A 156 27.40 -35.75 -33.86
CA ARG A 156 27.00 -34.33 -33.67
C ARG A 156 25.49 -34.16 -33.83
N ASP A 157 24.91 -34.81 -34.84
CA ASP A 157 23.47 -34.81 -35.07
C ASP A 157 22.71 -35.40 -33.87
N ARG A 158 23.24 -36.48 -33.27
CA ARG A 158 22.68 -37.10 -32.06
C ARG A 158 22.76 -36.18 -30.83
N ILE A 159 23.85 -35.43 -30.67
CA ILE A 159 24.00 -34.44 -29.59
C ILE A 159 22.97 -33.33 -29.76
N ASN A 160 22.82 -32.77 -30.97
CA ASN A 160 21.84 -31.71 -31.22
C ASN A 160 20.42 -32.21 -30.93
N GLN A 161 20.07 -33.41 -31.39
CA GLN A 161 18.74 -33.99 -31.14
C GLN A 161 18.41 -34.21 -29.65
N THR A 162 19.41 -34.44 -28.80
CA THR A 162 19.21 -34.80 -27.38
C THR A 162 19.43 -33.64 -26.41
N VAL A 163 20.27 -32.67 -26.79
CA VAL A 163 20.68 -31.54 -25.94
C VAL A 163 19.96 -30.25 -26.32
N GLU A 164 19.73 -30.00 -27.62
CA GLU A 164 19.04 -28.79 -28.10
C GLU A 164 17.55 -28.86 -27.77
N ASN A 165 16.92 -30.02 -27.97
CA ASN A 165 15.48 -30.22 -27.78
C ASN A 165 15.22 -31.22 -26.63
N ASN A 166 15.11 -30.71 -25.41
CA ASN A 166 14.84 -31.52 -24.22
C ASN A 166 13.68 -30.92 -23.41
N SER A 167 12.47 -31.44 -23.63
CA SER A 167 11.26 -30.95 -22.96
C SER A 167 11.33 -31.08 -21.43
N SER A 168 11.98 -32.12 -20.92
CA SER A 168 12.13 -32.32 -19.46
C SER A 168 13.01 -31.25 -18.81
N ARG A 169 14.01 -30.72 -19.53
CA ARG A 169 14.81 -29.58 -19.09
C ARG A 169 13.98 -28.30 -19.03
N ASP A 170 13.17 -28.05 -20.05
CA ASP A 170 12.33 -26.85 -20.14
C ASP A 170 11.26 -26.83 -19.04
N ASP A 171 10.67 -28.00 -18.73
CA ASP A 171 9.71 -28.16 -17.63
C ASP A 171 10.36 -27.85 -16.27
N LEU A 172 11.59 -28.33 -16.04
CA LEU A 172 12.33 -28.08 -14.81
C LEU A 172 12.76 -26.61 -14.66
N LEU A 173 13.22 -25.98 -15.75
CA LEU A 173 13.56 -24.57 -15.76
C LEU A 173 12.32 -23.69 -15.48
N THR A 174 11.18 -24.03 -16.06
CA THR A 174 9.90 -23.35 -15.82
C THR A 174 9.47 -23.51 -14.36
N ALA A 175 9.57 -24.71 -13.78
CA ALA A 175 9.24 -24.97 -12.39
C ALA A 175 10.14 -24.20 -11.39
N LEU A 176 11.40 -23.96 -11.77
CA LEU A 176 12.34 -23.14 -11.00
C LEU A 176 12.17 -21.63 -11.24
N GLY A 177 11.18 -21.21 -12.04
CA GLY A 177 10.88 -19.80 -12.33
C GLY A 177 11.79 -19.16 -13.38
N PHE A 178 12.54 -19.96 -14.14
CA PHE A 178 13.34 -19.45 -15.26
C PHE A 178 12.48 -19.31 -16.52
N ASP A 179 12.81 -18.28 -17.29
CA ASP A 179 12.29 -18.05 -18.63
C ASP A 179 13.12 -18.88 -19.62
N THR A 180 12.54 -19.95 -20.17
CA THR A 180 13.23 -20.89 -21.07
C THR A 180 13.71 -20.23 -22.37
N SER A 181 13.10 -19.11 -22.78
CA SER A 181 13.58 -18.32 -23.92
C SER A 181 14.93 -17.63 -23.66
N LYS A 182 15.30 -17.45 -22.39
CA LYS A 182 16.57 -16.83 -21.97
C LYS A 182 17.65 -17.83 -21.58
N VAL A 183 17.29 -19.11 -21.42
CA VAL A 183 18.21 -20.18 -21.02
C VAL A 183 18.30 -21.22 -22.15
N SER A 184 18.69 -20.75 -23.33
CA SER A 184 18.85 -21.57 -24.52
C SER A 184 20.26 -22.17 -24.59
N ILE A 185 20.36 -23.42 -25.07
CA ILE A 185 21.63 -24.00 -25.50
C ILE A 185 21.78 -23.66 -26.98
N ASP A 186 22.94 -23.12 -27.36
CA ASP A 186 23.21 -22.76 -28.75
C ASP A 186 23.09 -24.02 -29.65
N PRO A 187 22.36 -23.93 -30.79
CA PRO A 187 22.24 -25.03 -31.76
C PRO A 187 23.60 -25.56 -32.28
N SER A 188 24.67 -24.77 -32.17
CA SER A 188 26.04 -25.13 -32.53
C SER A 188 26.86 -25.73 -31.37
N VAL A 189 26.22 -26.15 -30.27
CA VAL A 189 26.92 -26.77 -29.13
C VAL A 189 27.74 -28.00 -29.56
N SER A 190 27.24 -28.76 -30.54
CA SER A 190 27.97 -29.90 -31.09
C SER A 190 29.23 -29.48 -31.85
N ASP A 191 29.27 -28.27 -32.43
CA ASP A 191 30.42 -27.74 -33.17
C ASP A 191 31.55 -27.24 -32.25
N SER A 192 31.24 -27.01 -30.97
CA SER A 192 32.24 -26.62 -29.97
C SER A 192 33.24 -27.75 -29.65
N PHE A 193 32.95 -28.98 -30.07
CA PHE A 193 33.83 -30.12 -29.86
C PHE A 193 34.78 -30.34 -31.04
N ILE A 194 36.09 -30.43 -30.77
CA ILE A 194 37.10 -30.79 -31.78
C ILE A 194 36.85 -32.22 -32.30
N PHE A 195 36.44 -33.14 -31.41
CA PHE A 195 35.96 -34.48 -31.73
C PHE A 195 34.66 -34.70 -30.95
N ALA A 196 33.63 -35.22 -31.62
CA ALA A 196 32.34 -35.43 -30.98
C ALA A 196 32.47 -36.49 -29.86
N PRO A 197 31.97 -36.22 -28.65
CA PRO A 197 32.00 -37.19 -27.56
C PRO A 197 31.20 -38.44 -27.91
N GLN A 198 31.46 -39.53 -27.18
CA GLN A 198 30.64 -40.73 -27.25
C GLN A 198 29.24 -40.39 -26.73
N VAL A 199 28.22 -40.87 -27.44
CA VAL A 199 26.79 -40.65 -27.13
C VAL A 199 26.08 -41.99 -26.97
N SER A 200 24.98 -42.00 -26.23
CA SER A 200 24.14 -43.18 -25.95
C SER A 200 22.72 -43.06 -26.50
#